data_AF-A0A507DXP9-F1
#
_entry.id   AF-A0A507DXP9-F1
#
_cell.length_a   1.000
_cell.length_b   1.000
_cell.length_c   1.000
_cell.angle_alpha   90.00
_cell.angle_beta   90.00
_cell.angle_gamma   90.00
#
_symmetry.space_group_name_H-M   'P 1'
#
loop_
_entity.id
_entity.type
_entity.pdbx_description
1 polymer ?
#
loop_
_entity_poly.entity_id
_entity_poly.type
_entity_poly.pdbx_seq_one_letter_code
_entity_poly.pdbx_strand_id
1 'polypeptide(L)' 'MRNQLLGARFYTLIDLKDAYHRLLITLKDREKTAIRTRFGLFEYVVMPFGLCNTPGAFQRLMNQVLGNLYDI' A
#
# COMPACT_ATOMS: atom_id res chain seq x y z
N MET A 1 -19.22 -1.94 0.55
CA MET A 1 -18.79 -0.74 -0.21
C MET A 1 -19.75 -0.34 -1.33
N ARG A 2 -20.08 -1.19 -2.33
CA ARG A 2 -20.95 -0.80 -3.47
C ARG A 2 -22.31 -0.23 -3.03
N ASN A 3 -22.95 -0.83 -2.03
CA ASN A 3 -24.23 -0.35 -1.49
C ASN A 3 -24.12 0.96 -0.70
N GLN A 4 -22.95 1.26 -0.11
CA GLN A 4 -22.69 2.54 0.57
C GLN A 4 -22.40 3.68 -0.44
N LEU A 5 -21.94 3.32 -1.64
CA LEU A 5 -21.71 4.28 -2.71
C LEU A 5 -23.00 4.60 -3.47
N LEU A 6 -23.92 3.65 -3.63
CA LEU A 6 -25.19 3.86 -4.30
C LEU A 6 -26.08 4.84 -3.52
N GLY A 7 -26.22 6.07 -4.03
CA GLY A 7 -27.05 7.14 -3.42
C GLY A 7 -26.26 8.35 -2.91
N ALA A 8 -24.92 8.32 -2.95
CA ALA A 8 -24.14 9.50 -2.60
C ALA A 8 -24.29 10.60 -3.67
N ARG A 9 -24.52 11.84 -3.22
CA ARG A 9 -24.65 13.01 -4.11
C ARG A 9 -23.31 13.43 -4.72
N PHE A 10 -22.22 13.16 -4.03
CA PHE A 10 -20.85 13.51 -4.45
C PHE A 10 -19.90 12.37 -4.13
N TYR A 11 -18.95 12.16 -5.03
CA TYR A 11 -17.85 11.21 -4.86
C TYR A 11 -16.53 11.97 -4.96
N THR A 12 -15.58 11.63 -4.10
CA THR A 12 -14.22 12.14 -4.16
C THR A 12 -13.27 10.97 -4.38
N LEU A 13 -12.48 11.02 -5.44
CA LEU A 13 -11.40 10.06 -5.70
C LEU A 13 -10.09 10.73 -5.30
N ILE A 14 -9.36 10.11 -4.37
CA ILE A 14 -8.05 10.60 -3.93
C ILE A 14 -7.00 9.66 -4.47
N ASP A 15 -6.14 10.15 -5.37
CA ASP A 15 -4.97 9.41 -5.81
C ASP A 15 -3.83 9.61 -4.80
N LEU A 16 -3.38 8.51 -4.20
CA LEU A 16 -2.24 8.50 -3.28
C LEU A 16 -0.98 8.18 -4.09
N LYS A 17 -0.37 9.22 -4.68
CA LYS A 17 0.91 9.08 -5.37
C LYS A 17 1.94 8.45 -4.42
N ASP A 18 2.65 7.43 -4.92
CA ASP A 18 3.65 6.68 -4.16
C ASP A 18 3.10 6.01 -2.89
N ALA A 19 1.81 5.66 -2.88
CA ALA A 19 1.11 4.96 -1.80
C ALA A 19 1.92 3.79 -1.22
N TYR A 20 2.53 2.98 -2.08
CA TYR A 20 3.27 1.80 -1.64
C TYR A 20 4.61 2.14 -0.98
N HIS A 21 5.30 3.19 -1.47
CA HIS A 21 6.53 3.68 -0.86
C HIS A 21 6.32 4.30 0.54
N ARG A 22 5.07 4.42 1.00
CA ARG A 22 4.73 4.82 2.38
C ARG A 22 4.72 3.64 3.36
N LEU A 23 4.76 2.40 2.89
CA LEU A 23 4.78 1.20 3.72
C LEU A 23 6.22 0.74 3.96
N LEU A 24 6.57 0.53 5.23
CA LEU A 24 7.87 -0.04 5.60
C LEU A 24 7.88 -1.56 5.40
N ILE A 25 8.99 -2.07 4.86
CA ILE A 25 9.27 -3.51 4.84
C ILE A 25 9.88 -3.90 6.18
N THR A 26 9.34 -4.97 6.77
CA THR A 26 9.88 -5.59 7.98
C THR A 26 11.36 -5.93 7.78
N LEU A 27 12.20 -5.69 8.79
CA LEU A 27 13.65 -5.94 8.72
C LEU A 27 14.01 -7.32 8.16
N LYS A 28 13.30 -8.36 8.60
CA LYS A 28 13.50 -9.76 8.17
C LYS A 28 13.19 -10.04 6.68
N ASP A 29 12.47 -9.14 6.01
CA ASP A 29 12.01 -9.31 4.64
C ASP A 29 12.73 -8.37 3.65
N ARG A 30 13.61 -7.47 4.13
CA ARG A 30 14.32 -6.51 3.28
C ARG A 30 15.27 -7.18 2.29
N GLU A 31 16.01 -8.19 2.74
CA GLU A 31 16.93 -8.97 1.90
C GLU A 31 16.22 -9.61 0.68
N LYS A 32 14.93 -9.99 0.83
CA LYS A 32 14.12 -10.59 -0.24
C LYS A 32 13.77 -9.59 -1.34
N THR A 33 13.91 -8.31 -1.05
CA THR A 33 13.68 -7.21 -2.00
C THR A 33 14.98 -6.68 -2.61
N ALA A 34 16.09 -7.40 -2.45
CA ALA A 34 17.35 -7.00 -3.02
C ALA A 34 17.28 -6.89 -4.55
N ILE A 35 17.73 -5.76 -5.08
CA ILE A 35 17.90 -5.51 -6.51
C ILE A 35 19.38 -5.34 -6.82
N ARG A 36 19.82 -5.97 -7.91
CA ARG A 36 21.20 -5.84 -8.40
C ARG A 36 21.24 -4.79 -9.51
N THR A 37 22.09 -3.79 -9.32
CA THR A 37 22.39 -2.77 -10.32
C THR A 37 23.86 -2.89 -10.73
N ARG A 38 24.28 -2.08 -11.73
CA ARG A 38 25.71 -1.96 -12.09
C ARG A 38 26.58 -1.42 -10.95
N PHE A 39 25.97 -0.77 -9.95
CA PHE A 39 26.66 -0.11 -8.85
C PHE A 39 26.66 -0.92 -7.55
N GLY A 40 25.99 -2.08 -7.53
CA GLY A 40 25.94 -2.94 -6.35
C GLY A 40 24.57 -3.57 -6.12
N LEU A 41 24.47 -4.25 -4.99
CA LEU A 41 23.23 -4.83 -4.46
C LEU A 41 22.59 -3.84 -3.50
N PHE A 42 21.30 -3.56 -3.68
CA PHE A 42 20.54 -2.64 -2.84
C PHE A 42 19.27 -3.31 -2.37
N GLU A 43 18.84 -3.04 -1.15
CA GLU A 43 17.61 -3.56 -0.57
C GLU A 43 16.59 -2.44 -0.40
N TYR A 44 15.31 -2.76 -0.58
CA TYR A 44 14.26 -1.81 -0.31
C TYR A 44 13.94 -1.75 1.19
N VAL A 45 13.86 -0.53 1.72
CA VAL A 45 13.40 -0.25 3.09
C VAL A 45 11.89 0.02 3.13
N VAL A 46 11.35 0.53 2.03
CA VAL A 46 9.93 0.78 1.80
C VAL A 46 9.43 -0.09 0.67
N MET A 47 8.14 -0.41 0.66
CA MET A 47 7.58 -1.37 -0.30
C MET A 47 7.71 -0.87 -1.75
N PRO A 48 8.46 -1.58 -2.61
CA PRO A 48 8.55 -1.24 -4.02
C PRO A 48 7.30 -1.68 -4.78
N PHE A 49 7.15 -1.12 -5.98
CA PHE A 49 6.21 -1.65 -6.96
C PHE A 49 6.59 -3.07 -7.41
N GLY A 50 5.58 -3.87 -7.76
CA GLY A 50 5.78 -5.20 -8.33
C GLY A 50 5.79 -6.36 -7.33
N LEU A 51 5.77 -6.13 -6.01
CA LEU A 51 5.57 -7.23 -5.06
C LEU A 51 4.09 -7.67 -5.04
N CYS A 52 3.84 -8.97 -5.12
CA CYS A 52 2.49 -9.54 -5.17
C CYS A 52 1.63 -9.18 -3.95
N ASN A 53 2.26 -8.98 -2.79
CA ASN A 53 1.56 -8.72 -1.52
C ASN A 53 1.33 -7.24 -1.25
N THR A 54 1.83 -6.35 -2.10
CA THR A 54 1.72 -4.90 -1.90
C THR A 54 0.26 -4.42 -1.78
N PRO A 55 -0.68 -4.81 -2.68
CA PRO A 55 -2.07 -4.35 -2.59
C PRO A 55 -2.75 -4.80 -1.29
N GLY A 56 -2.53 -6.05 -0.87
CA GLY A 56 -3.11 -6.59 0.37
C GLY A 56 -2.56 -5.92 1.62
N ALA A 57 -1.27 -5.58 1.64
CA ALA A 57 -0.68 -4.83 2.74
C ALA A 57 -1.20 -3.39 2.81
N PHE A 58 -1.33 -2.72 1.66
CA PHE A 58 -1.91 -1.38 1.59
C PHE A 58 -3.38 -1.36 1.99
N GLN A 59 -4.17 -2.37 1.58
CA GLN A 59 -5.55 -2.51 2.02
C GLN A 59 -5.69 -2.65 3.54
N ARG A 60 -4.80 -3.42 4.20
CA ARG A 60 -4.78 -3.51 5.67
C ARG A 60 -4.53 -2.15 6.32
N LEU A 61 -3.57 -1.38 5.80
CA LEU A 61 -3.31 -0.03 6.28
C LEU A 61 -4.54 0.88 6.11
N MET A 62 -5.18 0.85 4.94
CA MET A 62 -6.38 1.65 4.69
C MET A 62 -7.54 1.26 5.62
N ASN A 63 -7.70 -0.03 5.91
CA ASN A 63 -8.68 -0.50 6.89
C ASN A 63 -8.35 -0.03 8.32
N GLN A 64 -7.07 0.07 8.70
CA GLN A 64 -6.69 0.62 10.02
C GLN A 64 -6.96 2.12 10.11
N VAL A 65 -6.70 2.88 9.04
CA VAL A 65 -6.83 4.33 9.02
C VAL A 65 -8.29 4.77 8.86
N LEU A 66 -9.03 4.13 7.96
CA LEU A 66 -10.40 4.53 7.60
C LEU A 66 -11.47 3.56 8.09
N GLY A 67 -11.12 2.42 8.70
CA GLY A 67 -12.09 1.40 9.11
C GLY A 67 -13.16 1.92 10.05
N ASN A 68 -12.82 2.88 10.92
CA ASN A 68 -13.79 3.50 11.82
C ASN A 68 -14.72 4.52 11.13
N LEU A 69 -14.43 4.92 9.88
CA LEU A 69 -15.25 5.89 9.13
C LEU A 69 -16.34 5.21 8.30
N TYR A 70 -16.25 3.90 8.13
CA TYR A 70 -17.25 3.12 7.42
C TYR A 70 -17.63 1.96 8.33
N ASP A 71 -18.74 2.09 9.07
CA ASP A 71 -19.26 1.01 9.92
C ASP A 71 -19.36 -0.30 9.12
N ILE A 72 -18.58 -1.30 9.53
CA ILE A 72 -18.73 -2.71 9.16
C ILE A 72 -19.07 -3.47 10.43
#